data_AF-A0AAD8HK05-F1
#
_entry.id   AF-A0AAD8HK05-F1
#
_cell.length_a   1.000
_cell.length_b   1.000
_cell.length_c   1.000
_cell.angle_alpha   90.00
_cell.angle_beta   90.00
_cell.angle_gamma   90.00
#
_symmetry.space_group_name_H-M   'P 1'
#
loop_
_entity.id
_entity.type
_entity.pdbx_description
1 polymer ?
#
loop_
_entity_poly.entity_id
_entity_poly.type
_entity_poly.pdbx_seq_one_letter_code
_entity_poly.pdbx_strand_id
1 'polypeptide(L)'
;MTVIPNVECKETGNDCLTKKREFMESVSRFLENHDNLIKKIHLSFNPLGYRYRSDVCYWLSFVLKNGLEELDLVFDGSNNLMFLPSLLTAPNLKVLKLSHCVVNLPSIIGFKSLKSLLLGSMDIPKSVIGLICCHCESLQHFTLEYCSGFTKIEILDPKSKLETLILNDCQTMILDNLFAPFALKISSVKTLSIRQKIINFFFLGSPHINNLILCRQAEVPVTRQESRNMKDRIIGSLGNVRTLQLAGWAFERLISDDLGL
;
A
#
# COMPACT_ATOMS: atom_id res chain seq x y z
N MET A 1 -23.18 -24.35 -13.19
CA MET A 1 -22.61 -23.08 -13.69
C MET A 1 -21.13 -23.08 -13.37
N THR A 2 -20.29 -22.79 -14.36
CA THR A 2 -18.82 -22.81 -14.23
C THR A 2 -18.37 -21.47 -13.65
N VAL A 3 -17.82 -21.45 -12.43
CA VAL A 3 -17.24 -20.24 -11.83
C VAL A 3 -15.96 -19.89 -12.59
N ILE A 4 -15.70 -18.60 -12.84
CA ILE A 4 -14.43 -18.10 -13.38
C ILE A 4 -13.64 -17.55 -12.19
N PRO A 5 -12.77 -18.36 -11.55
CA PRO A 5 -12.22 -18.01 -10.25
C PRO A 5 -11.26 -16.82 -10.32
N ASN A 6 -10.61 -16.61 -11.46
CA ASN A 6 -9.62 -15.56 -11.64
C ASN A 6 -9.68 -15.00 -13.07
N VAL A 7 -9.77 -13.67 -13.18
CA VAL A 7 -9.76 -12.94 -14.44
C VAL A 7 -8.62 -11.93 -14.40
N GLU A 8 -7.72 -12.01 -15.36
CA GLU A 8 -6.64 -11.05 -15.55
C GLU A 8 -6.82 -10.36 -16.90
N CYS A 9 -7.03 -9.06 -16.88
CA CYS A 9 -7.07 -8.22 -18.07
C CYS A 9 -5.88 -7.26 -18.03
N LYS A 10 -4.89 -7.54 -18.88
CA LYS A 10 -3.68 -6.74 -18.97
C LYS A 10 -3.50 -6.18 -20.38
N GLU A 11 -3.39 -4.87 -20.47
CA GLU A 11 -2.95 -4.21 -21.70
C GLU A 11 -1.46 -4.53 -21.91
N THR A 12 -1.12 -5.10 -23.07
CA THR A 12 0.27 -5.31 -23.49
C THR A 12 0.59 -4.31 -24.60
N GLY A 13 1.76 -3.67 -24.47
CA GLY A 13 2.08 -2.39 -25.09
C GLY A 13 1.70 -2.22 -26.57
N ASN A 14 0.94 -1.16 -26.84
CA ASN A 14 1.07 -0.28 -28.01
C ASN A 14 0.19 0.96 -27.74
N ASP A 15 0.75 2.16 -27.80
CA ASP A 15 0.00 3.43 -27.63
C ASP A 15 -0.99 3.74 -28.78
N CYS A 16 -1.27 2.76 -29.65
CA CYS A 16 -2.26 2.91 -30.70
C CYS A 16 -3.67 2.93 -30.09
N LEU A 17 -4.36 4.07 -30.26
CA LEU A 17 -5.72 4.28 -29.76
C LEU A 17 -6.72 3.21 -30.20
N THR A 18 -6.55 2.62 -31.39
CA THR A 18 -7.45 1.57 -31.92
C THR A 18 -7.34 0.30 -31.10
N LYS A 19 -6.12 -0.19 -30.85
CA LYS A 19 -5.90 -1.39 -30.02
C LYS A 19 -6.40 -1.18 -28.59
N LYS A 20 -6.23 0.03 -28.05
CA LYS A 20 -6.76 0.38 -26.73
C LYS A 20 -8.29 0.35 -26.69
N ARG A 21 -8.97 0.90 -27.70
CA ARG A 21 -10.43 0.80 -27.81
C ARG A 21 -10.88 -0.67 -27.88
N GLU A 22 -10.25 -1.47 -28.73
CA GLU A 22 -10.56 -2.91 -28.86
C GLU A 22 -10.38 -3.66 -27.53
N PHE A 23 -9.33 -3.33 -26.77
CA PHE A 23 -9.12 -3.86 -25.43
C PHE A 23 -10.28 -3.48 -24.50
N MET A 24 -10.64 -2.19 -24.42
CA MET A 24 -11.73 -1.73 -23.56
C MET A 24 -13.07 -2.38 -23.93
N GLU A 25 -13.41 -2.44 -25.22
CA GLU A 25 -14.62 -3.11 -25.71
C GLU A 25 -14.63 -4.60 -25.40
N SER A 26 -13.46 -5.26 -25.43
CA SER A 26 -13.35 -6.67 -25.08
C SER A 26 -13.54 -6.90 -23.58
N VAL A 27 -12.97 -6.04 -22.73
CA VAL A 27 -13.18 -6.11 -21.27
C VAL A 27 -14.65 -5.84 -20.92
N SER A 28 -15.27 -4.81 -21.49
CA SER A 28 -16.70 -4.53 -21.27
C SER A 28 -17.57 -5.73 -21.63
N ARG A 29 -17.41 -6.27 -22.85
CA ARG A 29 -18.19 -7.44 -23.30
C ARG A 29 -17.95 -8.66 -22.40
N PHE A 30 -16.72 -8.89 -21.95
CA PHE A 30 -16.43 -10.00 -21.07
C PHE A 30 -17.13 -9.84 -19.71
N LEU A 31 -17.01 -8.68 -19.08
CA LEU A 31 -17.59 -8.44 -17.75
C LEU A 31 -19.12 -8.45 -17.80
N GLU A 32 -19.74 -7.89 -18.83
CA GLU A 32 -21.20 -7.92 -19.01
C GLU A 32 -21.77 -9.35 -19.11
N ASN A 33 -21.00 -10.30 -19.63
CA ASN A 33 -21.45 -11.68 -19.83
C ASN A 33 -21.09 -12.62 -18.66
N HIS A 34 -20.21 -12.20 -17.75
CA HIS A 34 -19.60 -13.10 -16.76
C HIS A 34 -19.46 -12.52 -15.35
N ASP A 35 -19.97 -11.31 -15.08
CA ASP A 35 -19.84 -10.60 -13.81
C ASP A 35 -20.17 -11.43 -12.56
N ASN A 36 -21.19 -12.29 -12.64
CA ASN A 36 -21.64 -13.15 -11.53
C ASN A 36 -20.78 -14.40 -11.28
N LEU A 37 -19.84 -14.70 -12.17
CA LEU A 37 -18.94 -15.85 -12.08
C LEU A 37 -17.57 -15.47 -11.54
N ILE A 38 -17.26 -14.18 -11.42
CA ILE A 38 -15.93 -13.67 -11.12
C ILE A 38 -15.72 -13.55 -9.61
N LYS A 39 -14.69 -14.22 -9.10
CA LYS A 39 -14.26 -14.10 -7.70
C LYS A 39 -13.06 -13.20 -7.51
N LYS A 40 -12.21 -13.11 -8.52
CA LYS A 40 -10.99 -12.30 -8.50
C LYS A 40 -10.82 -11.62 -9.84
N ILE A 41 -10.51 -10.33 -9.81
CA ILE A 41 -10.24 -9.56 -11.01
C ILE A 41 -8.98 -8.73 -10.84
N HIS A 42 -8.08 -8.85 -11.81
CA HIS A 42 -6.93 -7.98 -11.99
C HIS A 42 -7.09 -7.19 -13.29
N LEU A 43 -7.11 -5.85 -13.18
CA LEU A 43 -7.14 -4.95 -14.33
C LEU A 43 -5.87 -4.10 -14.33
N SER A 44 -5.06 -4.23 -15.38
CA SER A 44 -3.86 -3.44 -15.58
C SER A 44 -3.82 -2.83 -16.98
N PHE A 45 -3.96 -1.50 -17.06
CA PHE A 45 -3.96 -0.78 -18.34
C PHE A 45 -3.79 0.72 -18.12
N ASN A 46 -3.53 1.47 -19.19
CA ASN A 46 -3.45 2.94 -19.13
C ASN A 46 -4.80 3.58 -19.50
N PRO A 47 -5.48 4.33 -18.62
CA PRO A 47 -6.82 4.87 -18.90
C PRO A 47 -6.84 6.09 -19.83
N LEU A 48 -5.67 6.56 -20.30
CA LEU A 48 -5.49 7.80 -21.07
C LEU A 48 -6.15 9.00 -20.38
N GLY A 49 -5.85 9.15 -19.09
CA GLY A 49 -6.50 10.11 -18.21
C GLY A 49 -7.96 9.74 -17.92
N TYR A 50 -8.89 10.64 -18.23
CA TYR A 50 -10.31 10.46 -17.90
C TYR A 50 -11.13 9.72 -18.97
N ARG A 51 -10.51 9.37 -20.11
CA ARG A 51 -11.22 8.87 -21.31
C ARG A 51 -12.10 7.66 -21.00
N TYR A 52 -11.56 6.68 -20.27
CA TYR A 52 -12.27 5.44 -19.94
C TYR A 52 -12.73 5.37 -18.49
N ARG A 53 -12.88 6.54 -17.85
CA ARG A 53 -13.35 6.60 -16.46
C ARG A 53 -14.72 5.96 -16.30
N SER A 54 -15.64 6.30 -17.20
CA SER A 54 -17.01 5.80 -17.14
C SER A 54 -17.07 4.28 -17.31
N ASP A 55 -16.27 3.71 -18.21
CA ASP A 55 -16.19 2.26 -18.43
C ASP A 55 -15.73 1.54 -17.16
N VAL A 56 -14.65 2.02 -16.51
CA VAL A 56 -14.17 1.42 -15.25
C VAL A 56 -15.20 1.57 -14.13
N CYS A 57 -15.81 2.74 -13.98
CA CYS A 57 -16.88 2.94 -12.99
C CYS A 57 -18.03 1.95 -13.21
N TYR A 58 -18.41 1.76 -14.48
CA TYR A 58 -19.44 0.82 -14.90
C TYR A 58 -19.02 -0.60 -14.51
N TRP A 59 -17.86 -1.08 -14.96
CA TRP A 59 -17.31 -2.41 -14.63
C TRP A 59 -17.30 -2.70 -13.13
N LEU A 60 -16.77 -1.78 -12.33
CA LEU A 60 -16.70 -1.92 -10.87
C LEU A 60 -18.10 -2.03 -10.25
N SER A 61 -19.09 -1.31 -10.78
CA SER A 61 -20.46 -1.36 -10.28
C SER A 61 -21.13 -2.73 -10.47
N PHE A 62 -20.73 -3.50 -11.48
CA PHE A 62 -21.20 -4.88 -11.70
C PHE A 62 -20.46 -5.85 -10.79
N VAL A 63 -19.13 -5.91 -10.90
CA VAL A 63 -18.35 -6.96 -10.24
C VAL A 63 -18.43 -6.87 -8.72
N LEU A 64 -18.47 -5.67 -8.13
CA LEU A 64 -18.51 -5.51 -6.67
C LEU A 64 -19.81 -6.00 -6.04
N LYS A 65 -20.92 -5.98 -6.78
CA LYS A 65 -22.23 -6.46 -6.29
C LYS A 65 -22.33 -7.99 -6.28
N ASN A 66 -21.55 -8.67 -7.13
CA ASN A 66 -21.73 -10.08 -7.42
C ASN A 66 -20.79 -11.03 -6.66
N GLY A 67 -20.43 -10.66 -5.43
CA GLY A 67 -19.65 -11.54 -4.57
C GLY A 67 -18.19 -11.70 -4.99
N LEU A 68 -17.62 -10.66 -5.62
CA LEU A 68 -16.20 -10.50 -5.82
C LEU A 68 -15.47 -10.49 -4.47
N GLU A 69 -14.37 -11.24 -4.40
CA GLU A 69 -13.56 -11.41 -3.20
C GLU A 69 -12.21 -10.69 -3.30
N GLU A 70 -11.66 -10.54 -4.51
CA GLU A 70 -10.39 -9.85 -4.73
C GLU A 70 -10.47 -8.90 -5.92
N LEU A 71 -10.07 -7.65 -5.67
CA LEU A 71 -9.97 -6.60 -6.68
C LEU A 71 -8.54 -6.06 -6.70
N ASP A 72 -7.92 -6.11 -7.88
CA ASP A 72 -6.59 -5.58 -8.13
C ASP A 72 -6.63 -4.63 -9.34
N LEU A 73 -6.37 -3.35 -9.11
CA LEU A 73 -6.41 -2.30 -10.13
C LEU A 73 -5.05 -1.62 -10.21
N VAL A 74 -4.47 -1.61 -11.40
CA VAL A 74 -3.18 -0.97 -11.70
C VAL A 74 -3.33 -0.08 -12.93
N PHE A 75 -3.37 1.23 -12.74
CA PHE A 75 -3.49 2.16 -13.86
C PHE A 75 -2.14 2.73 -14.25
N ASP A 76 -1.64 2.44 -15.46
CA ASP A 76 -0.39 3.04 -15.92
C ASP A 76 -0.66 4.40 -16.59
N GLY A 77 0.28 5.34 -16.55
CA GLY A 77 0.14 6.64 -17.19
C GLY A 77 0.79 7.78 -16.41
N SER A 78 1.79 8.42 -17.02
CA SER A 78 2.72 9.34 -16.38
C SER A 78 2.09 10.57 -15.69
N ASN A 79 0.91 11.03 -16.10
CA ASN A 79 0.45 12.38 -15.71
C ASN A 79 -1.01 12.49 -15.22
N ASN A 80 -1.82 11.43 -15.21
CA ASN A 80 -3.24 11.55 -14.84
C ASN A 80 -3.70 10.37 -13.98
N LEU A 81 -3.83 10.59 -12.67
CA LEU A 81 -4.37 9.60 -11.76
C LEU A 81 -5.87 9.36 -12.04
N MET A 82 -6.27 8.10 -12.05
CA MET A 82 -7.68 7.72 -12.24
C MET A 82 -8.49 7.93 -10.96
N PHE A 83 -9.54 8.73 -11.01
CA PHE A 83 -10.46 8.92 -9.88
C PHE A 83 -11.55 7.84 -9.89
N LEU A 84 -11.46 6.90 -8.96
CA LEU A 84 -12.48 5.87 -8.80
C LEU A 84 -13.69 6.41 -8.01
N PRO A 85 -14.90 5.92 -8.33
CA PRO A 85 -16.09 6.24 -7.55
C PRO A 85 -15.99 5.59 -6.17
N SER A 86 -16.94 5.93 -5.30
CA SER A 86 -17.03 5.31 -3.98
C SER A 86 -17.24 3.80 -4.12
N LEU A 87 -16.33 3.00 -3.59
CA LEU A 87 -16.37 1.54 -3.71
C LEU A 87 -17.32 0.89 -2.67
N LEU A 88 -18.26 1.65 -2.10
CA LEU A 88 -18.98 1.36 -0.84
C LEU A 88 -19.82 0.08 -0.78
N THR A 89 -19.96 -0.68 -1.87
CA THR A 89 -20.87 -1.83 -1.94
C THR A 89 -20.16 -3.11 -2.36
N ALA A 90 -19.16 -3.54 -1.59
CA ALA A 90 -18.46 -4.81 -1.80
C ALA A 90 -18.42 -5.65 -0.51
N PRO A 91 -19.55 -6.25 -0.09
CA PRO A 91 -19.67 -6.93 1.21
C PRO A 91 -18.76 -8.16 1.33
N ASN A 92 -18.40 -8.77 0.21
CA ASN A 92 -17.59 -9.99 0.14
C ASN A 92 -16.10 -9.72 -0.14
N LEU A 93 -15.71 -8.47 -0.35
CA LEU A 93 -14.35 -8.11 -0.75
C LEU A 93 -13.40 -8.37 0.42
N LYS A 94 -12.43 -9.25 0.20
CA LYS A 94 -11.40 -9.66 1.16
C LYS A 94 -10.03 -9.07 0.84
N VAL A 95 -9.74 -8.85 -0.44
CA VAL A 95 -8.47 -8.27 -0.90
C VAL A 95 -8.75 -7.08 -1.82
N LEU A 96 -8.13 -5.96 -1.50
CA LEU A 96 -8.15 -4.77 -2.34
C LEU A 96 -6.71 -4.32 -2.60
N LYS A 97 -6.33 -4.24 -3.87
CA LYS A 97 -5.06 -3.68 -4.32
C LYS A 97 -5.34 -2.56 -5.30
N LEU A 98 -4.79 -1.40 -5.02
CA LEU A 98 -5.00 -0.19 -5.79
C LEU A 98 -3.64 0.43 -6.07
N SER A 99 -3.29 0.60 -7.34
CA SER A 99 -2.07 1.26 -7.73
C SER A 99 -2.32 2.36 -8.76
N HIS A 100 -1.64 3.50 -8.58
CA HIS A 100 -1.69 4.64 -9.50
C HIS A 100 -3.12 5.20 -9.74
N CYS A 101 -3.93 5.28 -8.69
CA CYS A 101 -5.26 5.90 -8.73
C CYS A 101 -5.48 6.90 -7.60
N VAL A 102 -6.52 7.73 -7.73
CA VAL A 102 -7.11 8.49 -6.62
C VAL A 102 -8.41 7.82 -6.22
N VAL A 103 -8.54 7.50 -4.94
CA VAL A 103 -9.78 6.99 -4.37
C VAL A 103 -10.12 7.87 -3.17
N ASN A 104 -11.42 8.06 -2.93
CA ASN A 104 -11.88 8.52 -1.63
C ASN A 104 -11.57 7.42 -0.60
N LEU A 105 -10.34 7.37 -0.08
CA LEU A 105 -9.88 6.31 0.82
C LEU A 105 -10.77 6.10 2.06
N PRO A 106 -11.39 7.14 2.66
CA PRO A 106 -12.44 6.94 3.66
C PRO A 106 -13.58 6.01 3.25
N SER A 107 -13.88 5.83 1.96
CA SER A 107 -14.89 4.86 1.50
C SER A 107 -14.49 3.40 1.72
N ILE A 108 -13.19 3.10 1.83
CA ILE A 108 -12.66 1.74 2.07
C ILE A 108 -13.07 1.21 3.45
N ILE A 109 -13.31 2.13 4.40
CA ILE A 109 -13.77 1.81 5.75
C ILE A 109 -15.08 1.02 5.76
N GLY A 110 -15.90 1.12 4.71
CA GLY A 110 -17.14 0.35 4.58
C GLY A 110 -16.95 -1.16 4.39
N PHE A 111 -15.72 -1.64 4.13
CA PHE A 111 -15.47 -3.05 3.83
C PHE A 111 -15.33 -3.93 5.07
N LYS A 112 -16.44 -4.49 5.51
CA LYS A 112 -16.52 -5.38 6.69
C LYS A 112 -15.68 -6.66 6.56
N SER A 113 -15.49 -7.15 5.34
CA SER A 113 -14.79 -8.42 5.06
C SER A 113 -13.34 -8.25 4.64
N LEU A 114 -12.83 -7.02 4.53
CA LEU A 114 -11.50 -6.74 4.00
C LEU A 114 -10.43 -7.25 4.96
N LYS A 115 -9.59 -8.16 4.46
CA LYS A 115 -8.46 -8.77 5.20
C LYS A 115 -7.12 -8.24 4.73
N SER A 116 -7.00 -7.89 3.46
CA SER A 116 -5.76 -7.40 2.86
C SER A 116 -6.00 -6.13 2.06
N LEU A 117 -5.20 -5.10 2.34
CA LEU A 117 -5.18 -3.85 1.60
C LEU A 117 -3.76 -3.55 1.09
N LEU A 118 -3.63 -3.24 -0.19
CA LEU A 118 -2.41 -2.70 -0.79
C LEU A 118 -2.75 -1.39 -1.49
N LEU A 119 -1.99 -0.34 -1.17
CA LEU A 119 -2.02 0.94 -1.87
C LEU A 119 -0.63 1.20 -2.46
N GLY A 120 -0.56 1.41 -3.78
CA GLY A 120 0.67 1.51 -4.56
C GLY A 120 0.77 2.82 -5.35
N SER A 121 1.88 3.55 -5.24
CA SER A 121 2.11 4.78 -6.02
C SER A 121 0.97 5.82 -5.86
N MET A 122 0.52 6.03 -4.62
CA MET A 122 -0.60 6.92 -4.28
C MET A 122 -0.16 7.99 -3.27
N ASP A 123 -0.76 9.18 -3.38
CA ASP A 123 -0.66 10.21 -2.35
C ASP A 123 -1.72 9.96 -1.26
N ILE A 124 -1.27 9.64 -0.05
CA ILE A 124 -2.13 9.20 1.06
C ILE A 124 -2.27 10.34 2.07
N PRO A 125 -3.48 10.89 2.28
CA PRO A 125 -3.69 11.95 3.25
C PRO A 125 -3.35 11.50 4.68
N LYS A 126 -2.73 12.40 5.45
CA LYS A 126 -2.21 12.16 6.81
C LYS A 126 -3.18 11.43 7.76
N SER A 127 -4.48 11.68 7.68
CA SER A 127 -5.48 11.11 8.61
C SER A 127 -5.99 9.71 8.19
N VAL A 128 -5.80 9.31 6.94
CA VAL A 128 -6.51 8.16 6.37
C VAL A 128 -5.99 6.84 6.91
N ILE A 129 -4.67 6.70 7.09
CA ILE A 129 -4.04 5.44 7.50
C ILE A 129 -4.58 5.00 8.87
N GLY A 130 -4.69 5.94 9.82
CA GLY A 130 -5.27 5.68 11.13
C GLY A 130 -6.74 5.29 11.04
N LEU A 131 -7.54 5.97 10.21
CA LEU A 131 -8.95 5.64 10.01
C LEU A 131 -9.14 4.23 9.44
N ILE A 132 -8.34 3.82 8.45
CA ILE A 132 -8.36 2.46 7.90
C ILE A 132 -8.06 1.44 9.00
N CYS A 133 -7.01 1.67 9.80
CA CYS A 133 -6.60 0.74 10.85
C CYS A 133 -7.62 0.62 11.99
N CYS A 134 -8.37 1.69 12.28
CA CYS A 134 -9.39 1.73 13.33
C CYS A 134 -10.75 1.16 12.87
N HIS A 135 -11.13 1.37 11.61
CA HIS A 135 -12.49 1.04 11.17
C HIS A 135 -12.60 -0.18 10.25
N CYS A 136 -11.50 -0.66 9.67
CA CYS A 136 -11.50 -1.94 8.95
C CYS A 136 -11.29 -3.10 9.95
N GLU A 137 -12.36 -3.50 10.65
CA GLU A 137 -12.32 -4.48 11.77
C GLU A 137 -11.79 -5.88 11.41
N SER A 138 -11.74 -6.22 10.13
CA SER A 138 -11.25 -7.52 9.63
C SER A 138 -9.84 -7.44 9.03
N LEU A 139 -9.24 -6.24 8.95
CA LEU A 139 -7.97 -6.03 8.25
C LEU A 139 -6.83 -6.70 9.01
N GLN A 140 -6.09 -7.57 8.31
CA GLN A 140 -4.97 -8.36 8.84
C GLN A 140 -3.65 -7.96 8.19
N HIS A 141 -3.68 -7.56 6.92
CA HIS A 141 -2.50 -7.18 6.15
C HIS A 141 -2.71 -5.81 5.50
N PHE A 142 -1.78 -4.90 5.74
CA PHE A 142 -1.79 -3.59 5.11
C PHE A 142 -0.41 -3.30 4.51
N THR A 143 -0.38 -3.03 3.21
CA THR A 143 0.82 -2.69 2.46
C THR A 143 0.68 -1.31 1.84
N LEU A 144 1.71 -0.48 2.02
CA LEU A 144 1.89 0.78 1.29
C LEU A 144 3.16 0.64 0.44
N GLU A 145 3.05 0.89 -0.86
CA GLU A 145 4.17 0.81 -1.80
C GLU A 145 4.30 2.14 -2.54
N TYR A 146 5.48 2.74 -2.53
CA TYR A 146 5.75 4.01 -3.24
C TYR A 146 4.74 5.13 -2.91
N CYS A 147 4.20 5.13 -1.68
CA CYS A 147 3.21 6.11 -1.24
C CYS A 147 3.84 7.36 -0.63
N SER A 148 3.15 8.49 -0.76
CA SER A 148 3.53 9.78 -0.18
C SER A 148 2.39 10.43 0.63
N GLY A 149 2.57 11.68 1.06
CA GLY A 149 1.47 12.51 1.61
C GLY A 149 1.29 12.46 3.12
N PHE A 150 2.02 11.59 3.81
CA PHE A 150 1.99 11.47 5.26
C PHE A 150 3.34 11.81 5.88
N THR A 151 3.29 12.37 7.09
CA THR A 151 4.47 12.60 7.95
C THR A 151 4.49 11.70 9.16
N LYS A 152 3.38 11.00 9.41
CA LYS A 152 3.15 10.17 10.58
C LYS A 152 2.15 9.07 10.25
N ILE A 153 2.44 7.86 10.70
CA ILE A 153 1.51 6.72 10.69
C ILE A 153 1.18 6.38 12.15
N GLU A 154 -0.11 6.32 12.45
CA GLU A 154 -0.62 5.99 13.78
C GLU A 154 -1.53 4.77 13.73
N ILE A 155 -1.16 3.73 14.46
CA ILE A 155 -1.93 2.51 14.64
C ILE A 155 -2.10 2.33 16.13
N LEU A 156 -3.13 3.00 16.66
CA LEU A 156 -3.30 3.17 18.10
C LEU A 156 -4.32 2.22 18.70
N ASP A 157 -5.24 1.69 17.90
CA ASP A 157 -6.32 0.85 18.39
C ASP A 157 -5.80 -0.54 18.77
N PRO A 158 -5.75 -0.88 20.07
CA PRO A 158 -5.31 -2.20 20.51
C PRO A 158 -6.26 -3.33 20.11
N LYS A 159 -7.49 -3.01 19.66
CA LYS A 159 -8.45 -3.99 19.15
C LYS A 159 -8.28 -4.26 17.66
N SER A 160 -7.40 -3.52 16.98
CA SER A 160 -7.11 -3.75 15.57
C SER A 160 -6.64 -5.19 15.36
N LYS A 161 -7.19 -5.86 14.34
CA LYS A 161 -6.74 -7.20 13.92
C LYS A 161 -5.51 -7.17 13.02
N LEU A 162 -4.92 -5.98 12.81
CA LEU A 162 -3.79 -5.81 11.93
C LEU A 162 -2.59 -6.62 12.43
N GLU A 163 -2.22 -7.63 11.67
CA GLU A 163 -1.10 -8.52 12.01
C GLU A 163 0.19 -8.05 11.34
N THR A 164 0.08 -7.59 10.08
CA THR A 164 1.23 -7.23 9.25
C THR A 164 1.05 -5.84 8.66
N LEU A 165 2.06 -4.98 8.88
CA LEU A 165 2.22 -3.72 8.17
C LEU A 165 3.49 -3.79 7.31
N ILE A 166 3.37 -3.48 6.03
CA ILE A 166 4.47 -3.40 5.08
C ILE A 166 4.55 -1.99 4.51
N LEU A 167 5.72 -1.36 4.64
CA LEU A 167 6.02 -0.05 4.07
C LEU A 167 7.17 -0.21 3.07
N ASN A 168 6.88 -0.08 1.79
CA ASN A 168 7.85 -0.20 0.70
C ASN A 168 8.05 1.17 0.04
N ASP A 169 9.27 1.70 0.05
CA ASP A 169 9.68 2.95 -0.61
C ASP A 169 8.72 4.14 -0.41
N CYS A 170 8.12 4.23 0.78
CA CYS A 170 7.23 5.30 1.18
C CYS A 170 8.01 6.54 1.65
N GLN A 171 7.57 7.72 1.25
CA GLN A 171 8.28 8.97 1.49
C GLN A 171 7.37 10.03 2.10
N THR A 172 7.93 10.92 2.92
CA THR A 172 7.22 12.14 3.29
C THR A 172 7.42 13.20 2.22
N MET A 173 6.39 13.99 1.96
CA MET A 173 6.53 15.23 1.20
C MET A 173 6.24 16.41 2.14
N ILE A 174 7.27 17.16 2.53
CA ILE A 174 7.13 18.36 3.35
C ILE A 174 7.83 19.50 2.62
N LEU A 175 7.08 20.48 2.10
CA LEU A 175 7.61 21.76 1.59
C LEU A 175 8.91 21.56 0.79
N ASP A 176 8.85 20.73 -0.25
CA ASP A 176 9.95 20.40 -1.18
C ASP A 176 11.11 19.53 -0.63
N ASN A 177 11.08 19.11 0.63
CA ASN A 177 12.03 18.12 1.16
C ASN A 177 11.52 16.69 0.95
N LEU A 178 11.91 16.08 -0.17
CA LEU A 178 11.51 14.72 -0.58
C LEU A 178 12.02 13.58 0.33
N PHE A 179 12.77 13.88 1.39
CA PHE A 179 13.41 12.85 2.22
C PHE A 179 13.31 13.15 3.72
N ALA A 180 12.33 13.91 4.17
CA ALA A 180 12.12 14.08 5.60
C ALA A 180 11.74 12.73 6.28
N PRO A 181 12.09 12.53 7.56
CA PRO A 181 11.73 11.31 8.25
C PRO A 181 10.24 11.28 8.57
N PHE A 182 9.58 10.12 8.40
CA PHE A 182 8.24 9.90 8.94
C PHE A 182 8.29 9.33 10.36
N ALA A 183 7.24 9.61 11.12
CA ALA A 183 7.05 9.08 12.46
C ALA A 183 6.13 7.86 12.46
N LEU A 184 6.46 6.83 13.25
CA LEU A 184 5.63 5.65 13.46
C LEU A 184 5.18 5.57 14.92
N LYS A 185 3.87 5.59 15.16
CA LYS A 185 3.29 5.31 16.49
C LYS A 185 2.44 4.05 16.39
N ILE A 186 2.97 2.94 16.90
CA ILE A 186 2.39 1.61 16.74
C ILE A 186 2.16 0.99 18.11
N SER A 187 0.90 0.78 18.47
CA SER A 187 0.50 0.12 19.72
C SER A 187 0.48 -1.40 19.59
N SER A 188 0.06 -1.94 18.45
CA SER A 188 -0.13 -3.38 18.27
C SER A 188 -0.02 -3.80 16.79
N VAL A 189 1.12 -4.38 16.41
CA VAL A 189 1.33 -5.06 15.13
C VAL A 189 2.27 -6.25 15.36
N LYS A 190 1.97 -7.43 14.82
CA LYS A 190 2.85 -8.60 15.00
C LYS A 190 4.12 -8.47 14.16
N THR A 191 3.97 -8.10 12.89
CA THR A 191 5.09 -7.98 11.95
C THR A 191 5.09 -6.62 11.29
N LEU A 192 6.19 -5.89 11.44
CA LEU A 192 6.46 -4.65 10.72
C LEU A 192 7.60 -4.89 9.74
N SER A 193 7.35 -4.71 8.44
CA SER A 193 8.36 -4.76 7.40
C SER A 193 8.51 -3.38 6.78
N ILE A 194 9.71 -2.80 6.85
CA ILE A 194 10.03 -1.53 6.21
C ILE A 194 11.14 -1.78 5.22
N ARG A 195 10.85 -1.56 3.94
CA ARG A 195 11.79 -1.67 2.84
C ARG A 195 11.90 -0.29 2.19
N GLN A 196 13.08 0.29 2.22
CA GLN A 196 13.28 1.65 1.74
C GLN A 196 14.63 1.73 1.05
N LYS A 197 14.74 2.56 0.00
CA LYS A 197 16.04 2.98 -0.54
C LYS A 197 16.95 3.47 0.59
N ILE A 198 16.48 4.44 1.37
CA ILE A 198 17.17 4.98 2.55
C ILE A 198 16.23 4.88 3.74
N ILE A 199 16.71 4.30 4.84
CA ILE A 199 15.88 4.11 6.03
C ILE A 199 15.84 5.43 6.79
N ASN A 200 14.73 6.16 6.67
CA ASN A 200 14.55 7.45 7.33
C ASN A 200 13.17 7.54 8.01
N PHE A 201 13.07 6.95 9.19
CA PHE A 201 11.90 7.05 10.05
C PHE A 201 12.31 6.98 11.52
N PHE A 202 11.36 7.17 12.42
CA PHE A 202 11.56 6.97 13.85
C PHE A 202 10.28 6.53 14.52
N PHE A 203 10.42 5.83 15.64
CA PHE A 203 9.27 5.48 16.47
C PHE A 203 8.93 6.62 17.44
N LEU A 204 7.63 6.79 17.68
CA LEU A 204 7.08 7.62 18.73
C LEU A 204 6.68 6.72 19.90
N GLY A 205 7.50 6.71 20.94
CA GLY A 205 7.38 5.77 22.06
C GLY A 205 8.02 4.42 21.76
N SER A 206 7.69 3.42 22.58
CA SER A 206 8.22 2.06 22.45
C SER A 206 7.20 1.14 21.79
N PRO A 207 7.40 0.76 20.52
CA PRO A 207 6.42 -0.05 19.82
C PRO A 207 6.43 -1.49 20.32
N HIS A 208 5.25 -2.11 20.37
CA HIS A 208 5.11 -3.55 20.61
C HIS A 208 5.03 -4.28 19.26
N ILE A 209 6.17 -4.82 18.81
CA ILE A 209 6.32 -5.49 17.52
C ILE A 209 7.05 -6.82 17.73
N ASN A 210 6.46 -7.95 17.35
CA ASN A 210 7.16 -9.23 17.51
C ASN A 210 8.30 -9.37 16.50
N ASN A 211 8.03 -9.08 15.22
CA ASN A 211 8.99 -9.24 14.13
C ASN A 211 9.19 -7.90 13.42
N LEU A 212 10.39 -7.33 13.52
CA LEU A 212 10.79 -6.14 12.80
C LEU A 212 11.75 -6.52 11.67
N ILE A 213 11.36 -6.23 10.42
CA ILE A 213 12.17 -6.46 9.23
C ILE A 213 12.50 -5.11 8.62
N LEU A 214 13.79 -4.78 8.54
CA LEU A 214 14.28 -3.55 7.93
C LEU A 214 15.19 -3.91 6.75
N CYS A 215 14.79 -3.49 5.55
CA CYS A 215 15.51 -3.75 4.31
C CYS A 215 15.92 -2.42 3.68
N ARG A 216 17.21 -2.13 3.66
CA ARG A 216 17.77 -1.00 2.92
C ARG A 216 18.06 -1.42 1.48
N GLN A 217 17.60 -0.64 0.51
CA GLN A 217 17.67 -0.98 -0.92
C GLN A 217 18.55 -0.04 -1.74
N ALA A 218 19.23 0.92 -1.11
CA ALA A 218 20.16 1.80 -1.80
C ALA A 218 21.48 1.11 -2.16
N GLU A 219 21.95 1.38 -3.38
CA GLU A 219 23.26 0.97 -3.90
C GLU A 219 24.41 1.80 -3.31
N VAL A 220 24.12 2.95 -2.72
CA VAL A 220 25.11 3.84 -2.10
C VAL A 220 25.46 3.41 -0.67
N PRO A 221 26.68 3.70 -0.17
CA PRO A 221 27.06 3.42 1.21
C PRO A 221 26.13 4.04 2.25
N VAL A 222 26.05 3.42 3.43
CA VAL A 222 25.31 3.96 4.58
C VAL A 222 26.03 5.20 5.10
N THR A 223 25.32 6.31 5.29
CA THR A 223 25.93 7.53 5.83
C THR A 223 26.05 7.48 7.36
N ARG A 224 26.98 8.24 7.95
CA ARG A 224 27.08 8.39 9.42
C ARG A 224 25.76 8.86 10.05
N GLN A 225 25.04 9.77 9.39
CA GLN A 225 23.77 10.28 9.88
C GLN A 225 22.67 9.21 9.83
N GLU A 226 22.60 8.43 8.76
CA GLU A 226 21.67 7.30 8.64
C GLU A 226 21.96 6.25 9.73
N SER A 227 23.23 5.92 9.97
CA SER A 227 23.63 5.00 11.04
C SER A 227 23.26 5.51 12.43
N ARG A 228 23.47 6.80 12.73
CA ARG A 228 23.06 7.42 14.01
C ARG A 228 21.55 7.41 14.18
N ASN A 229 20.80 7.81 13.15
CA ASN A 229 19.34 7.77 13.17
C ASN A 229 18.82 6.35 13.43
N MET A 230 19.40 5.35 12.77
CA MET A 230 19.07 3.95 12.96
C MET A 230 19.34 3.50 14.40
N LYS A 231 20.51 3.80 14.95
CA LYS A 231 20.87 3.45 16.34
C LYS A 231 19.94 4.12 17.34
N ASP A 232 19.81 5.44 17.28
CA ASP A 232 19.22 6.22 18.37
C ASP A 232 17.69 6.27 18.30
N ARG A 233 17.12 6.32 17.09
CA ARG A 233 15.69 6.61 16.87
C ARG A 233 14.87 5.38 16.46
N ILE A 234 15.53 4.32 16.00
CA ILE A 234 14.90 3.07 15.62
C ILE A 234 15.26 2.02 16.65
N ILE A 235 16.52 1.57 16.70
CA ILE A 235 16.95 0.49 17.58
C ILE A 235 16.81 0.86 19.06
N GLY A 236 17.25 2.06 19.47
CA GLY A 236 17.17 2.53 20.85
C GLY A 236 15.74 2.73 21.39
N SER A 237 14.75 2.78 20.49
CA SER A 237 13.33 2.91 20.87
C SER A 237 12.62 1.56 21.02
N LEU A 238 13.22 0.46 20.57
CA LEU A 238 12.61 -0.86 20.61
C LEU A 238 12.50 -1.34 22.06
N GLY A 239 11.27 -1.62 22.51
CA GLY A 239 11.03 -2.22 23.83
C GLY A 239 11.01 -3.74 23.77
N ASN A 240 10.00 -4.31 23.09
CA ASN A 240 9.75 -5.75 23.06
C ASN A 240 9.74 -6.28 21.62
N VAL A 241 10.92 -6.50 21.05
CA VAL A 241 11.09 -7.14 19.73
C VAL A 241 11.65 -8.54 19.89
N ARG A 242 10.97 -9.55 19.33
CA ARG A 242 11.41 -10.95 19.39
C ARG A 242 12.41 -11.27 18.29
N THR A 243 12.14 -10.78 17.08
CA THR A 243 12.96 -11.00 15.90
C THR A 243 13.27 -9.66 15.25
N LEU A 244 14.55 -9.35 15.10
CA LEU A 244 15.03 -8.22 14.31
C LEU A 244 15.80 -8.75 13.11
N GLN A 245 15.32 -8.44 11.90
CA GLN A 245 15.99 -8.78 10.65
C GLN A 245 16.44 -7.50 9.97
N LEU A 246 17.73 -7.45 9.65
CA LEU A 246 18.37 -6.31 9.00
C LEU A 246 18.98 -6.80 7.68
N ALA A 247 18.48 -6.29 6.56
CA ALA A 247 18.92 -6.64 5.21
C ALA A 247 19.39 -5.39 4.47
N GLY A 248 20.42 -5.53 3.62
CA GLY A 248 21.00 -4.40 2.87
C GLY A 248 21.78 -3.38 3.71
N TRP A 249 22.08 -3.75 4.95
CA TRP A 249 22.94 -2.97 5.85
C TRP A 249 24.34 -3.57 5.84
N ALA A 250 25.33 -2.78 5.43
CA ALA A 250 26.71 -3.01 5.83
C ALA A 250 26.91 -2.28 7.16
N PHE A 251 27.09 -3.01 8.26
CA PHE A 251 27.54 -2.40 9.50
C PHE A 251 28.99 -1.97 9.31
N GLU A 252 29.22 -0.79 8.74
CA GLU A 252 30.48 -0.10 9.00
C GLU A 252 30.47 0.22 10.49
N ARG A 253 31.04 -0.71 11.25
CA ARG A 253 31.39 -0.64 12.66
C ARG A 253 30.53 0.34 13.46
N LEU A 254 29.60 -0.20 14.23
CA LEU A 254 29.18 0.39 15.51
C LEU A 254 30.38 0.44 16.47
N ILE A 255 31.51 1.06 16.08
CA ILE A 255 32.57 1.40 17.03
C ILE A 255 31.96 2.47 17.93
N SER A 256 31.94 2.13 19.21
CA SER A 256 31.89 3.07 20.30
C SER A 256 32.94 4.16 20.09
N ASP A 257 32.51 5.36 19.72
CA ASP A 257 33.29 6.58 19.98
C ASP A 257 33.22 6.97 21.49
N ASP A 258 32.69 6.11 22.35
CA ASP A 258 32.85 6.19 23.81
C ASP A 258 34.09 5.42 24.25
N LEU A 259 35.28 5.93 23.90
CA LEU A 259 36.53 5.75 24.63
C LEU A 259 37.46 6.90 24.20
N GLY A 260 37.04 8.13 24.50
CA GLY A 260 37.91 9.30 24.48
C GLY A 260 38.69 9.36 25.79
N LEU A 261 39.96 8.92 25.72
CA LEU A 261 41.06 9.51 26.49
C LEU A 261 41.16 11.01 26.21
#